data_AF-A0A0F9FXZ0-F1
#
_entry.id   AF-A0A0F9FXZ0-F1
#
_cell.length_a   1.000
_cell.length_b   1.000
_cell.length_c   1.000
_cell.angle_alpha   90.00
_cell.angle_beta   90.00
_cell.angle_gamma   90.00
#
_symmetry.space_group_name_H-M   'P 1'
#
loop_
_entity.id
_entity.type
_entity.pdbx_description
1 polymer ?
#
loop_
_entity_poly.entity_id
_entity_poly.type
_entity_poly.pdbx_seq_one_letter_code
_entity_poly.pdbx_strand_id
1 'polypeptide(L)'
;HDLLCIDEVVQLLESQVRFLMGWLRGPEGQRKRVILASNPPTGVQGDWIIPMFAPWLDDRHPNPAKHGELRWYVTDVDGNDLEVDGPDVKIDDGKGGYLDTLSRTFIPGTLSDNPFLKDTGYKAQLDALPEPLRSAIRDGNFMAARVDEANQLIPTAWIREAQNRWQSDPPYGIPQCAIGVDCARSLDETVLARRHDGWYADFIAVPGSETPHGTDIAALVLKHRQNESVIVVDVGEGTGGETYAHLKDNLSDDGTTPSVLRYRGMDKTVHRTAERQLGFFNVRAAAYWEFREALNPGQQGGSPIALPDDPRLVADLTAVTWELTPQGIKILSKKLVVEKLQRSPDRGDAVVMAWTGGPKSITHINEWRSYQRIGKVFSSRRNPQVNMGHRRR
;
A
#
# COMPACT_ATOMS: atom_id res chain seq x y z
N HIS A 1 5.63 -30.40 19.35
CA HIS A 1 4.73 -29.91 20.41
C HIS A 1 3.40 -29.63 19.72
N ASP A 2 2.28 -29.92 20.39
CA ASP A 2 0.92 -29.71 19.90
C ASP A 2 0.32 -28.36 20.36
N LEU A 3 1.00 -27.67 21.29
CA LEU A 3 0.66 -26.33 21.76
C LEU A 3 1.85 -25.39 21.59
N LEU A 4 1.61 -24.24 20.98
CA LEU A 4 2.52 -23.09 20.97
C LEU A 4 1.76 -21.88 21.56
N CYS A 5 2.31 -21.26 22.60
CA CYS A 5 1.79 -20.01 23.15
C CYS A 5 2.84 -18.93 22.99
N ILE A 6 2.47 -17.82 22.36
CA ILE A 6 3.34 -16.65 22.20
C ILE A 6 2.66 -15.49 22.91
N ASP A 7 3.37 -14.93 23.87
CA ASP A 7 2.93 -13.76 24.64
C ASP A 7 3.53 -12.48 24.05
N GLU A 8 2.79 -11.38 24.15
CA GLU A 8 3.09 -10.09 23.51
C GLU A 8 3.47 -10.24 22.02
N VAL A 9 2.68 -11.03 21.28
CA VAL A 9 3.03 -11.45 19.91
C VAL A 9 3.33 -10.27 18.96
N VAL A 10 2.72 -9.10 19.18
CA VAL A 10 2.91 -7.91 18.33
C VAL A 10 4.29 -7.28 18.47
N GLN A 11 5.08 -7.71 19.46
CA GLN A 11 6.49 -7.33 19.60
C GLN A 11 7.41 -8.19 18.74
N LEU A 12 6.90 -9.28 18.15
CA LEU A 12 7.64 -10.19 17.29
C LEU A 12 7.28 -9.95 15.82
N LEU A 13 8.25 -10.28 14.95
CA LEU A 13 8.05 -10.24 13.52
C LEU A 13 7.15 -11.41 13.06
N GLU A 14 6.33 -11.17 12.05
CA GLU A 14 5.47 -12.20 11.46
C GLU A 14 6.27 -13.45 11.04
N SER A 15 7.43 -13.24 10.43
CA SER A 15 8.32 -14.32 9.98
C SER A 15 8.82 -15.19 11.13
N GLN A 16 9.14 -14.59 12.28
CA GLN A 16 9.54 -15.32 13.48
C GLN A 16 8.37 -16.15 14.04
N VAL A 17 7.17 -15.55 14.07
CA VAL A 17 5.96 -16.24 14.54
C VAL A 17 5.61 -17.40 13.61
N ARG A 18 5.55 -17.18 12.29
CA ARG A 18 5.26 -18.22 11.30
C ARG A 18 6.31 -19.34 11.32
N PHE A 19 7.58 -18.99 11.50
CA PHE A 19 8.65 -19.98 11.67
C PHE A 19 8.40 -20.90 12.88
N LEU A 20 8.02 -20.33 14.03
CA LEU A 20 7.69 -21.11 15.22
C LEU A 20 6.40 -21.93 15.03
N MET A 21 5.38 -21.38 14.37
CA MET A 21 4.16 -22.11 14.02
C MET A 21 4.46 -23.36 13.18
N GLY A 22 5.46 -23.31 12.29
CA GLY A 22 5.90 -24.45 11.49
C GLY A 22 6.46 -25.63 12.30
N TRP A 23 6.82 -25.44 13.58
CA TRP A 23 7.30 -26.52 14.44
C TRP A 23 6.18 -27.27 15.18
N LEU A 24 4.94 -26.79 15.06
CA LEU A 24 3.75 -27.37 15.67
C LEU A 24 3.44 -28.72 15.01
N ARG A 25 3.56 -29.80 15.79
CA ARG A 25 3.42 -31.18 15.32
C ARG A 25 2.90 -32.09 16.41
N GLY A 26 2.10 -33.08 16.01
CA GLY A 26 1.54 -34.11 16.86
C GLY A 26 1.07 -35.30 16.02
N PRO A 27 0.82 -36.46 16.65
CA PRO A 27 0.20 -37.62 16.03
C PRO A 27 -1.19 -37.30 15.45
N GLU A 28 -1.66 -38.16 14.55
CA GLU A 28 -2.98 -38.06 13.94
C GLU A 28 -4.09 -38.02 15.02
N GLY A 29 -5.09 -37.16 14.82
CA GLY A 29 -6.17 -36.95 15.78
C GLY A 29 -5.82 -36.07 17.00
N GLN A 30 -4.54 -35.77 17.26
CA GLN A 30 -4.17 -34.83 18.32
C GLN A 30 -4.44 -33.39 17.88
N ARG A 31 -5.23 -32.66 18.68
CA ARG A 31 -5.51 -31.25 18.43
C ARG A 31 -4.26 -30.42 18.60
N LYS A 32 -3.81 -29.82 17.50
CA LYS A 32 -2.73 -28.83 17.48
C LYS A 32 -3.31 -27.42 17.60
N ARG A 33 -2.67 -26.53 18.36
CA ARG A 33 -3.12 -25.14 18.51
C ARG A 33 -1.97 -24.16 18.75
N VAL A 34 -2.15 -22.95 18.21
CA VAL A 34 -1.31 -21.79 18.49
C VAL A 34 -2.17 -20.77 19.26
N ILE A 35 -1.62 -20.17 20.30
CA ILE A 35 -2.24 -19.08 21.04
C ILE A 35 -1.33 -17.86 20.91
N LEU A 36 -1.87 -16.79 20.34
CA LEU A 36 -1.20 -15.51 20.20
C LEU A 36 -1.86 -14.54 21.18
N ALA A 37 -1.22 -14.30 22.32
CA ALA A 37 -1.69 -13.36 23.33
C ALA A 37 -0.97 -12.02 23.15
N SER A 38 -1.71 -10.92 23.13
CA SER A 38 -1.13 -9.60 22.94
C SER A 38 -2.09 -8.46 23.23
N ASN A 39 -1.52 -7.32 23.58
CA ASN A 39 -2.18 -6.02 23.41
C ASN A 39 -2.14 -5.57 21.93
N PRO A 40 -2.90 -4.53 21.54
CA PRO A 40 -2.77 -3.88 20.24
C PRO A 40 -1.32 -3.52 19.86
N PRO A 41 -0.94 -3.63 18.57
CA PRO A 41 0.39 -3.23 18.13
C PRO A 41 0.58 -1.72 18.29
N THR A 42 1.67 -1.31 18.94
CA THR A 42 2.04 0.10 19.08
C THR A 42 3.09 0.55 18.07
N GLY A 43 3.64 -0.37 17.28
CA GLY A 43 4.68 -0.13 16.28
C GLY A 43 4.54 -1.06 15.09
N VAL A 44 5.20 -0.71 13.98
CA VAL A 44 4.99 -1.34 12.67
C VAL A 44 5.32 -2.83 12.62
N GLN A 45 6.20 -3.31 13.51
CA GLN A 45 6.62 -4.72 13.55
C GLN A 45 5.49 -5.68 13.90
N GLY A 46 4.43 -5.19 14.57
CA GLY A 46 3.26 -5.98 14.95
C GLY A 46 2.04 -5.76 14.06
N ASP A 47 2.12 -4.86 13.09
CA ASP A 47 0.97 -4.47 12.25
C ASP A 47 0.41 -5.64 11.44
N TRP A 48 1.23 -6.66 11.17
CA TRP A 48 0.83 -7.89 10.47
C TRP A 48 -0.34 -8.64 11.14
N ILE A 49 -0.54 -8.45 12.45
CA ILE A 49 -1.65 -9.11 13.15
C ILE A 49 -3.01 -8.59 12.69
N ILE A 50 -3.08 -7.33 12.25
CA ILE A 50 -4.30 -6.69 11.80
C ILE A 50 -4.84 -7.38 10.53
N PRO A 51 -4.09 -7.47 9.41
CA PRO A 51 -4.56 -8.20 8.23
C PRO A 51 -4.75 -9.71 8.51
N MET A 52 -3.92 -10.33 9.36
CA MET A 52 -4.07 -11.76 9.70
C MET A 52 -5.41 -12.09 10.38
N PHE A 53 -5.95 -11.16 11.16
CA PHE A 53 -7.23 -11.27 11.87
C PHE A 53 -8.24 -10.21 11.44
N ALA A 54 -8.13 -9.73 10.20
CA ALA A 54 -8.96 -8.63 9.68
C ALA A 54 -10.47 -8.81 9.88
N PRO A 55 -11.08 -10.00 9.71
CA PRO A 55 -12.52 -10.16 9.91
C PRO A 55 -13.00 -9.78 11.31
N TRP A 56 -12.15 -9.90 12.33
CA TRP A 56 -12.52 -9.58 13.72
C TRP A 56 -12.04 -8.21 14.18
N LEU A 57 -11.00 -7.66 13.54
CA LEU A 57 -10.32 -6.43 13.99
C LEU A 57 -10.66 -5.20 13.15
N ASP A 58 -11.03 -5.38 11.88
CA ASP A 58 -11.39 -4.28 10.97
C ASP A 58 -12.90 -4.28 10.75
N ASP A 59 -13.60 -3.30 11.33
CA ASP A 59 -15.04 -3.09 11.15
C ASP A 59 -15.44 -2.85 9.68
N ARG A 60 -14.47 -2.53 8.81
CA ARG A 60 -14.67 -2.30 7.38
C ARG A 60 -14.44 -3.55 6.54
N HIS A 61 -14.08 -4.68 7.15
CA HIS A 61 -13.93 -5.94 6.44
C HIS A 61 -15.22 -6.27 5.67
N PRO A 62 -15.18 -6.73 4.40
CA PRO A 62 -16.38 -6.99 3.61
C PRO A 62 -17.30 -8.05 4.24
N ASN A 63 -16.75 -8.91 5.08
CA ASN A 63 -17.47 -9.94 5.82
C ASN A 63 -16.97 -10.03 7.28
N PRO A 64 -17.39 -9.12 8.18
CA PRO A 64 -16.91 -9.12 9.57
C PRO A 64 -17.35 -10.38 10.33
N ALA A 65 -16.48 -10.88 11.20
CA ALA A 65 -16.69 -12.06 12.02
C ALA A 65 -17.01 -11.67 13.48
N LYS A 66 -17.87 -12.45 14.14
CA LYS A 66 -18.14 -12.26 15.57
C LYS A 66 -16.94 -12.71 16.41
N HIS A 67 -16.77 -12.13 17.60
CA HIS A 67 -15.80 -12.63 18.57
C HIS A 67 -16.00 -14.12 18.84
N GLY A 68 -14.95 -14.92 18.74
CA GLY A 68 -15.00 -16.38 18.90
C GLY A 68 -15.50 -17.16 17.68
N GLU A 69 -15.96 -16.50 16.61
CA GLU A 69 -16.32 -17.16 15.35
C GLU A 69 -15.08 -17.77 14.69
N LEU A 70 -15.21 -18.98 14.15
CA LEU A 70 -14.13 -19.63 13.41
C LEU A 70 -14.19 -19.25 11.94
N ARG A 71 -13.06 -18.79 11.39
CA ARG A 71 -12.83 -18.67 9.95
C ARG A 71 -11.70 -19.59 9.52
N TRP A 72 -11.67 -19.95 8.24
CA TRP A 72 -10.72 -20.91 7.70
C TRP A 72 -9.81 -20.24 6.69
N TYR A 73 -8.52 -20.59 6.73
CA TYR A 73 -7.51 -20.02 5.88
C TYR A 73 -6.58 -21.10 5.34
N VAL A 74 -6.16 -20.94 4.10
CA VAL A 74 -4.96 -21.59 3.59
C VAL A 74 -3.84 -20.55 3.51
N THR A 75 -2.61 -20.99 3.69
CA THR A 75 -1.42 -20.17 3.44
C THR A 75 -0.71 -20.74 2.22
N ASP A 76 -0.48 -19.92 1.20
CA ASP A 76 0.22 -20.34 0.00
C ASP A 76 1.73 -20.50 0.24
N VAL A 77 2.45 -20.96 -0.79
CA VAL A 77 3.91 -21.18 -0.73
C VAL A 77 4.71 -19.90 -0.53
N ASP A 78 4.13 -18.75 -0.84
CA ASP A 78 4.73 -17.42 -0.71
C ASP A 78 4.38 -16.78 0.65
N GLY A 79 3.55 -17.45 1.47
CA GLY A 79 3.17 -17.02 2.80
C GLY A 79 1.93 -16.13 2.86
N ASN A 80 1.21 -15.94 1.75
CA ASN A 80 -0.03 -15.18 1.74
C ASN A 80 -1.20 -16.03 2.25
N ASP A 81 -2.05 -15.41 3.06
CA ASP A 81 -3.23 -16.05 3.59
C ASP A 81 -4.45 -15.78 2.71
N LEU A 82 -5.18 -16.84 2.38
CA LEU A 82 -6.45 -16.78 1.67
C LEU A 82 -7.56 -17.34 2.56
N GLU A 83 -8.59 -16.55 2.81
CA GLU A 83 -9.80 -17.01 3.51
C GLU A 83 -10.59 -17.98 2.61
N VAL A 84 -11.05 -19.08 3.17
CA VAL A 84 -11.79 -20.14 2.47
C VAL A 84 -13.06 -20.51 3.24
N ASP A 85 -14.04 -21.08 2.54
CA ASP A 85 -15.39 -21.34 3.08
C ASP A 85 -15.42 -22.41 4.19
N GLY A 86 -14.39 -23.26 4.31
CA GLY A 86 -14.42 -24.37 5.26
C GLY A 86 -13.14 -25.19 5.32
N PRO A 87 -13.05 -26.15 6.27
CA PRO A 87 -11.86 -26.97 6.51
C PRO A 87 -11.57 -27.97 5.38
N ASP A 88 -12.58 -28.34 4.59
CA ASP A 88 -12.49 -29.37 3.56
C ASP A 88 -12.13 -28.81 2.17
N VAL A 89 -11.86 -27.50 2.09
CA VAL A 89 -11.44 -26.85 0.85
C VAL A 89 -10.06 -27.36 0.45
N LYS A 90 -9.94 -27.78 -0.81
CA LYS A 90 -8.72 -28.36 -1.37
C LYS A 90 -8.13 -27.41 -2.41
N ILE A 91 -7.03 -26.77 -2.05
CA ILE A 91 -6.27 -25.88 -2.93
C ILE A 91 -4.94 -26.58 -3.23
N ASP A 92 -4.63 -26.76 -4.51
CA ASP A 92 -3.41 -27.45 -4.97
C ASP A 92 -2.16 -26.69 -4.51
N ASP A 93 -1.14 -27.42 -4.03
CA ASP A 93 0.13 -26.85 -3.57
C ASP A 93 1.17 -26.66 -4.69
N GLY A 94 0.81 -27.04 -5.93
CA GLY A 94 1.68 -27.00 -7.11
C GLY A 94 2.76 -28.09 -7.12
N LYS A 95 2.74 -29.02 -6.15
CA LYS A 95 3.71 -30.10 -5.95
C LYS A 95 3.03 -31.48 -5.89
N GLY A 96 1.74 -31.55 -6.22
CA GLY A 96 0.96 -32.79 -6.24
C GLY A 96 0.25 -33.10 -4.93
N GLY A 97 0.13 -32.11 -4.03
CA GLY A 97 -0.60 -32.16 -2.78
C GLY A 97 -1.65 -31.05 -2.68
N TYR A 98 -2.16 -30.83 -1.46
CA TYR A 98 -3.08 -29.74 -1.16
C TYR A 98 -2.53 -28.93 0.03
N LEU A 99 -2.80 -27.62 0.02
CA LEU A 99 -2.49 -26.75 1.14
C LEU A 99 -3.31 -27.14 2.38
N ASP A 100 -2.69 -27.04 3.56
CA ASP A 100 -3.36 -27.29 4.83
C ASP A 100 -4.29 -26.14 5.20
N THR A 101 -5.55 -26.46 5.46
CA THR A 101 -6.53 -25.49 5.93
C THR A 101 -6.48 -25.36 7.45
N LEU A 102 -6.29 -24.14 7.94
CA LEU A 102 -6.21 -23.82 9.37
C LEU A 102 -7.37 -22.92 9.80
N SER A 103 -7.95 -23.20 10.97
CA SER A 103 -8.92 -22.29 11.58
C SER A 103 -8.25 -21.17 12.35
N ARG A 104 -8.86 -20.00 12.31
CA ARG A 104 -8.52 -18.82 13.11
C ARG A 104 -9.76 -18.33 13.85
N THR A 105 -9.53 -17.72 15.01
CA THR A 105 -10.54 -17.00 15.78
C THR A 105 -9.85 -15.92 16.59
N PHE A 106 -10.54 -14.82 16.82
CA PHE A 106 -10.13 -13.78 17.75
C PHE A 106 -11.07 -13.74 18.95
N ILE A 107 -10.50 -13.61 20.15
CA ILE A 107 -11.24 -13.46 21.40
C ILE A 107 -10.68 -12.20 22.07
N PRO A 108 -11.41 -11.07 22.08
CA PRO A 108 -10.95 -9.88 22.75
C PRO A 108 -10.96 -10.09 24.27
N GLY A 109 -9.94 -9.57 24.93
CA GLY A 109 -9.93 -9.44 26.39
C GLY A 109 -10.15 -7.98 26.77
N THR A 110 -11.11 -7.71 27.65
CA THR A 110 -11.28 -6.39 28.27
C THR A 110 -10.91 -6.44 29.75
N LEU A 111 -10.62 -5.29 30.35
CA LEU A 111 -10.36 -5.22 31.79
C LEU A 111 -11.56 -5.70 32.62
N SER A 112 -12.78 -5.45 32.14
CA SER A 112 -14.03 -5.94 32.77
C SER A 112 -14.13 -7.46 32.81
N ASP A 113 -13.48 -8.17 31.87
CA ASP A 113 -13.47 -9.63 31.82
C ASP A 113 -12.52 -10.24 32.85
N ASN A 114 -11.66 -9.43 33.50
CA ASN A 114 -10.70 -9.91 34.48
C ASN A 114 -11.27 -9.81 35.91
N PRO A 115 -11.76 -10.92 36.50
CA PRO A 115 -12.37 -10.91 37.84
C PRO A 115 -11.40 -10.51 38.95
N PHE A 116 -10.09 -10.56 38.71
CA PHE A 116 -9.06 -10.20 39.68
C PHE A 116 -8.62 -8.74 39.59
N LEU A 117 -8.74 -8.12 38.41
CA LEU A 117 -8.28 -6.74 38.18
C LEU A 117 -9.43 -5.73 38.12
N LYS A 118 -10.66 -6.16 37.81
CA LYS A 118 -11.82 -5.27 37.64
C LYS A 118 -12.12 -4.38 38.85
N ASP A 119 -11.88 -4.89 40.06
CA ASP A 119 -12.18 -4.21 41.33
C ASP A 119 -10.92 -3.60 41.97
N THR A 120 -9.83 -3.48 41.21
CA THR A 120 -8.55 -2.93 41.68
C THR A 120 -8.30 -1.52 41.14
N GLY A 121 -7.26 -0.85 41.65
CA GLY A 121 -6.78 0.43 41.13
C GLY A 121 -6.12 0.36 39.74
N TYR A 122 -6.03 -0.82 39.12
CA TYR A 122 -5.35 -1.02 37.84
C TYR A 122 -6.01 -0.23 36.69
N LYS A 123 -7.34 -0.05 36.73
CA LYS A 123 -8.04 0.83 35.77
C LYS A 123 -7.49 2.26 35.81
N ALA A 124 -7.23 2.79 37.00
CA ALA A 124 -6.69 4.15 37.16
C ALA A 124 -5.24 4.27 36.63
N GLN A 125 -4.46 3.18 36.66
CA GLN A 125 -3.13 3.15 36.04
C GLN A 125 -3.23 3.16 34.51
N LEU A 126 -4.17 2.41 33.92
CA LEU A 126 -4.43 2.45 32.49
C LEU A 126 -4.97 3.82 32.03
N ASP A 127 -5.88 4.42 32.79
CA ASP A 127 -6.42 5.76 32.50
C ASP A 127 -5.35 6.86 32.64
N ALA A 128 -4.24 6.62 33.34
CA ALA A 128 -3.13 7.56 33.43
C ALA A 128 -2.21 7.55 32.18
N LEU A 129 -2.33 6.56 31.29
CA LEU A 129 -1.56 6.51 30.04
C LEU A 129 -1.90 7.71 29.14
N PRO A 130 -0.95 8.23 28.34
CA PRO A 130 -1.25 9.25 27.34
C PRO A 130 -2.09 8.66 26.20
N GLU A 131 -2.93 9.49 25.56
CA GLU A 131 -3.52 9.12 24.26
C GLU A 131 -2.43 9.10 23.19
N PRO A 132 -2.49 8.19 22.19
CA PRO A 132 -3.51 7.16 21.93
C PRO A 132 -3.33 5.82 22.67
N LEU A 133 -2.22 5.63 23.40
CA LEU A 133 -1.92 4.39 24.14
C LEU A 133 -3.02 3.99 25.12
N ARG A 134 -3.63 4.98 25.79
CA ARG A 134 -4.77 4.75 26.68
C ARG A 134 -5.94 4.11 25.95
N SER A 135 -6.46 4.74 24.90
CA SER A 135 -7.61 4.22 24.14
C SER A 135 -7.32 2.84 23.55
N ALA A 136 -6.10 2.62 23.06
CA ALA A 136 -5.69 1.32 22.54
C ALA A 136 -5.67 0.20 23.57
N ILE A 137 -4.93 0.38 24.67
CA ILE A 137 -4.74 -0.65 25.68
C ILE A 137 -6.01 -0.85 26.52
N ARG A 138 -6.73 0.24 26.83
CA ARG A 138 -7.95 0.18 27.64
C ARG A 138 -9.12 -0.41 26.86
N ASP A 139 -9.34 0.07 25.62
CA ASP A 139 -10.52 -0.28 24.83
C ASP A 139 -10.22 -1.44 23.86
N GLY A 140 -8.99 -1.97 23.87
CA GLY A 140 -8.57 -3.10 23.03
C GLY A 140 -8.64 -2.81 21.54
N ASN A 141 -8.58 -1.53 21.14
CA ASN A 141 -8.77 -1.12 19.76
C ASN A 141 -7.46 -1.24 18.97
N PHE A 142 -7.32 -2.34 18.23
CA PHE A 142 -6.17 -2.64 17.37
C PHE A 142 -5.97 -1.61 16.24
N MET A 143 -6.99 -0.83 15.91
CA MET A 143 -6.93 0.21 14.88
C MET A 143 -6.54 1.59 15.42
N ALA A 144 -6.64 1.83 16.73
CA ALA A 144 -6.40 3.13 17.36
C ALA A 144 -5.00 3.30 17.98
N ALA A 145 -4.19 2.24 18.06
CA ALA A 145 -2.98 2.16 18.88
C ALA A 145 -1.71 2.84 18.36
N ARG A 146 -1.80 3.57 17.26
CA ARG A 146 -0.61 4.07 16.58
C ARG A 146 -0.17 5.43 17.12
N VAL A 147 0.92 5.43 17.87
CA VAL A 147 1.72 6.65 18.09
C VAL A 147 2.69 6.75 16.93
N ASP A 148 2.59 7.81 16.13
CA ASP A 148 3.57 8.07 15.07
C ASP A 148 4.97 8.20 15.69
N GLU A 149 5.97 7.61 15.04
CA GLU A 149 7.37 7.84 15.46
C GLU A 149 7.70 9.33 15.39
N ALA A 150 8.51 9.83 16.33
CA ALA A 150 8.82 11.26 16.42
C ALA A 150 9.39 11.86 15.12
N ASN A 151 10.06 11.02 14.33
CA ASN A 151 10.63 11.37 13.04
C ASN A 151 9.92 10.69 11.85
N GLN A 152 8.71 10.16 12.05
CA GLN A 152 7.87 9.67 10.95
C GLN A 152 7.61 10.80 9.95
N LEU A 153 7.75 10.48 8.66
CA LEU A 153 7.62 11.48 7.61
C LEU A 153 6.17 11.87 7.38
N ILE A 154 5.30 10.88 7.14
CA ILE A 154 3.88 11.10 6.85
C ILE A 154 3.08 10.73 8.09
N PRO A 155 2.36 11.68 8.73
CA PRO A 155 1.51 11.37 9.88
C PRO A 155 0.43 10.35 9.54
N THR A 156 0.17 9.38 10.42
CA THR A 156 -0.87 8.36 10.20
C THR A 156 -2.23 9.01 10.00
N ALA A 157 -2.53 10.07 10.77
CA ALA A 157 -3.80 10.79 10.67
C ALA A 157 -4.06 11.34 9.26
N TRP A 158 -3.04 11.85 8.57
CA TRP A 158 -3.21 12.40 7.21
C TRP A 158 -3.53 11.30 6.19
N ILE A 159 -2.97 10.11 6.37
CA ILE A 159 -3.29 8.94 5.54
C ILE A 159 -4.73 8.48 5.81
N ARG A 160 -5.16 8.43 7.08
CA ARG A 160 -6.54 8.06 7.43
C ARG A 160 -7.55 9.07 6.89
N GLU A 161 -7.24 10.36 6.94
CA GLU A 161 -8.08 11.38 6.31
C GLU A 161 -8.14 11.23 4.78
N ALA A 162 -7.04 10.80 4.14
CA ALA A 162 -7.04 10.45 2.72
C ALA A 162 -7.91 9.23 2.40
N GLN A 163 -7.90 8.22 3.26
CA GLN A 163 -8.77 7.04 3.13
C GLN A 163 -10.23 7.40 3.35
N ASN A 164 -10.54 8.27 4.31
CA ASN A 164 -11.91 8.74 4.57
C ASN A 164 -12.50 9.57 3.40
N ARG A 165 -11.64 10.22 2.59
CA ARG A 165 -12.07 10.97 1.41
C ARG A 165 -12.26 10.09 0.17
N TRP A 166 -11.79 8.85 0.23
CA TRP A 166 -11.86 7.92 -0.89
C TRP A 166 -13.26 7.35 -1.06
N GLN A 167 -13.61 7.10 -2.32
CA GLN A 167 -14.85 6.48 -2.76
C GLN A 167 -14.48 5.40 -3.79
N SER A 168 -15.30 4.36 -3.92
CA SER A 168 -15.06 3.24 -4.83
C SER A 168 -14.97 3.66 -6.29
N ASP A 169 -15.75 4.67 -6.68
CA ASP A 169 -15.79 5.17 -8.05
C ASP A 169 -14.84 6.37 -8.23
N PRO A 170 -14.14 6.46 -9.37
CA PRO A 170 -13.32 7.62 -9.68
C PRO A 170 -14.18 8.88 -9.78
N PRO A 171 -13.63 10.06 -9.43
CA PRO A 171 -14.34 11.33 -9.57
C PRO A 171 -14.86 11.52 -11.01
N TYR A 172 -16.13 11.91 -11.12
CA TYR A 172 -16.80 12.01 -12.41
C TYR A 172 -16.06 12.96 -13.38
N GLY A 173 -15.74 12.45 -14.56
CA GLY A 173 -15.13 13.23 -15.63
C GLY A 173 -13.66 13.61 -15.39
N ILE A 174 -12.99 13.00 -14.41
CA ILE A 174 -11.55 13.14 -14.19
C ILE A 174 -10.81 11.96 -14.86
N PRO A 175 -9.95 12.20 -15.86
CA PRO A 175 -9.25 11.13 -16.57
C PRO A 175 -8.20 10.46 -15.68
N GLN A 176 -7.80 9.24 -16.05
CA GLN A 176 -6.59 8.65 -15.49
C GLN A 176 -5.40 9.53 -15.89
N CYS A 177 -4.75 10.16 -14.92
CA CYS A 177 -3.70 11.15 -15.10
C CYS A 177 -2.31 10.49 -15.10
N ALA A 178 -2.10 9.54 -14.18
CA ALA A 178 -0.82 8.87 -14.05
C ALA A 178 -0.98 7.42 -13.58
N ILE A 179 0.06 6.61 -13.83
CA ILE A 179 0.24 5.29 -13.21
C ILE A 179 1.65 5.27 -12.62
N GLY A 180 1.76 5.06 -11.32
CA GLY A 180 3.03 4.70 -10.68
C GLY A 180 3.22 3.19 -10.76
N VAL A 181 4.39 2.75 -11.19
CA VAL A 181 4.71 1.33 -11.41
C VAL A 181 5.95 0.99 -10.59
N ASP A 182 5.76 0.25 -9.49
CA ASP A 182 6.87 -0.40 -8.79
C ASP A 182 7.04 -1.80 -9.39
N CYS A 183 8.19 -2.01 -10.03
CA CYS A 183 8.48 -3.23 -10.78
C CYS A 183 9.11 -4.26 -9.85
N ALA A 184 8.40 -5.35 -9.58
CA ALA A 184 8.94 -6.41 -8.74
C ALA A 184 10.05 -7.22 -9.42
N ARG A 185 10.81 -7.90 -8.56
CA ARG A 185 11.59 -9.09 -8.89
C ARG A 185 10.79 -10.33 -8.45
N SER A 186 11.27 -11.53 -8.77
CA SER A 186 10.52 -12.78 -8.65
C SER A 186 9.78 -13.04 -7.32
N LEU A 187 10.26 -12.52 -6.18
CA LEU A 187 9.66 -12.74 -4.85
C LEU A 187 8.80 -11.56 -4.35
N ASP A 188 8.82 -10.41 -5.02
CA ASP A 188 8.08 -9.19 -4.63
C ASP A 188 6.78 -9.04 -5.46
N GLU A 189 5.94 -8.03 -5.19
CA GLU A 189 4.72 -7.75 -5.97
C GLU A 189 4.95 -6.59 -6.95
N THR A 190 4.63 -6.78 -8.23
CA THR A 190 4.54 -5.66 -9.19
C THR A 190 3.27 -4.89 -8.86
N VAL A 191 3.40 -3.61 -8.50
CA VAL A 191 2.27 -2.77 -8.08
C VAL A 191 2.04 -1.61 -9.04
N LEU A 192 0.79 -1.47 -9.50
CA LEU A 192 0.32 -0.33 -10.29
C LEU A 192 -0.63 0.53 -9.45
N ALA A 193 -0.24 1.78 -9.21
CA ALA A 193 -1.06 2.80 -8.58
C ALA A 193 -1.62 3.76 -9.64
N ARG A 194 -2.90 3.60 -10.00
CA ARG A 194 -3.57 4.42 -11.03
C ARG A 194 -4.22 5.63 -10.40
N ARG A 195 -3.87 6.83 -10.88
CA ARG A 195 -4.26 8.11 -10.29
C ARG A 195 -5.18 8.91 -11.23
N HIS A 196 -6.29 9.40 -10.70
CA HIS A 196 -7.21 10.37 -11.29
C HIS A 196 -7.14 11.67 -10.48
N ASP A 197 -6.27 12.59 -10.91
CA ASP A 197 -5.91 13.78 -10.12
C ASP A 197 -5.45 13.44 -8.69
N GLY A 198 -6.20 13.80 -7.65
CA GLY A 198 -5.87 13.41 -6.27
C GLY A 198 -6.36 12.02 -5.86
N TRP A 199 -7.28 11.41 -6.61
CA TRP A 199 -7.89 10.13 -6.27
C TRP A 199 -7.11 8.94 -6.85
N TYR A 200 -6.94 7.87 -6.09
CA TYR A 200 -6.24 6.67 -6.49
C TYR A 200 -7.22 5.50 -6.60
N ALA A 201 -7.16 4.75 -7.70
CA ALA A 201 -7.92 3.50 -7.81
C ALA A 201 -7.32 2.42 -6.91
N ASP A 202 -8.08 1.35 -6.67
CA ASP A 202 -7.56 0.14 -6.06
C ASP A 202 -6.31 -0.36 -6.81
N PHE A 203 -5.35 -0.84 -6.03
CA PHE A 203 -4.07 -1.31 -6.53
C PHE A 203 -4.24 -2.57 -7.36
N ILE A 204 -3.43 -2.64 -8.42
CA ILE A 204 -3.22 -3.89 -9.13
C ILE A 204 -1.86 -4.40 -8.66
N ALA A 205 -1.89 -5.40 -7.80
CA ALA A 205 -0.71 -6.09 -7.28
C ALA A 205 -0.65 -7.49 -7.90
N VAL A 206 0.45 -7.80 -8.58
CA VAL A 206 0.66 -9.10 -9.24
C VAL A 206 1.97 -9.69 -8.75
N PRO A 207 2.02 -10.96 -8.31
CA PRO A 207 3.26 -11.60 -7.89
C PRO A 207 4.35 -11.51 -8.98
N GLY A 208 5.60 -11.26 -8.58
CA GLY A 208 6.72 -11.15 -9.50
C GLY A 208 7.01 -12.45 -10.27
N SER A 209 6.56 -13.59 -9.75
CA SER A 209 6.58 -14.89 -10.43
C SER A 209 5.67 -14.93 -11.67
N GLU A 210 4.59 -14.14 -11.68
CA GLU A 210 3.67 -13.98 -12.83
C GLU A 210 4.11 -12.88 -13.80
N THR A 211 4.98 -11.96 -13.36
CA THR A 211 5.60 -10.93 -14.21
C THR A 211 7.13 -11.03 -14.22
N PRO A 212 7.71 -12.14 -14.69
CA PRO A 212 9.15 -12.39 -14.59
C PRO A 212 10.00 -11.48 -15.49
N HIS A 213 9.44 -10.93 -16.58
CA HIS A 213 10.16 -10.10 -17.53
C HIS A 213 9.62 -8.67 -17.62
N GLY A 214 10.46 -7.74 -18.05
CA GLY A 214 10.03 -6.35 -18.24
C GLY A 214 8.89 -6.18 -19.25
N THR A 215 8.79 -7.09 -20.23
CA THR A 215 7.67 -7.17 -21.19
C THR A 215 6.34 -7.51 -20.54
N ASP A 216 6.33 -8.39 -19.54
CA ASP A 216 5.11 -8.82 -18.85
C ASP A 216 4.53 -7.67 -18.04
N ILE A 217 5.41 -6.95 -17.33
CA ILE A 217 5.05 -5.72 -16.60
C ILE A 217 4.57 -4.65 -17.58
N ALA A 218 5.24 -4.46 -18.72
CA ALA A 218 4.80 -3.50 -19.73
C ALA A 218 3.41 -3.84 -20.27
N ALA A 219 3.13 -5.11 -20.54
CA ALA A 219 1.81 -5.58 -20.97
C ALA A 219 0.75 -5.34 -19.88
N LEU A 220 1.06 -5.61 -18.61
CA LEU A 220 0.20 -5.33 -17.47
C LEU A 220 -0.13 -3.83 -17.38
N VAL A 221 0.87 -2.96 -17.49
CA VAL A 221 0.68 -1.50 -17.50
C VAL A 221 -0.22 -1.08 -18.66
N LEU A 222 0.03 -1.55 -19.88
CA LEU A 222 -0.77 -1.20 -21.05
C LEU A 222 -2.21 -1.69 -20.95
N LYS A 223 -2.45 -2.88 -20.39
CA LYS A 223 -3.79 -3.43 -20.12
C LYS A 223 -4.62 -2.49 -19.23
N HIS A 224 -3.98 -1.82 -18.29
CA HIS A 224 -4.63 -0.95 -17.30
C HIS A 224 -4.43 0.54 -17.55
N ARG A 225 -3.78 0.92 -18.66
CA ARG A 225 -3.59 2.30 -19.07
C ARG A 225 -4.83 2.84 -19.75
N GLN A 226 -5.36 3.95 -19.23
CA GLN A 226 -6.48 4.68 -19.80
C GLN A 226 -6.09 6.14 -20.02
N ASN A 227 -6.86 6.83 -20.88
CA ASN A 227 -6.75 8.28 -21.11
C ASN A 227 -5.34 8.80 -21.43
N GLU A 228 -4.50 7.98 -22.07
CA GLU A 228 -3.11 8.32 -22.36
C GLU A 228 -2.32 8.76 -21.10
N SER A 229 -2.68 8.23 -19.92
CA SER A 229 -2.06 8.59 -18.65
C SER A 229 -0.54 8.45 -18.67
N VAL A 230 0.17 9.35 -17.99
CA VAL A 230 1.63 9.29 -17.86
C VAL A 230 2.02 8.08 -17.02
N ILE A 231 2.95 7.27 -17.51
CA ILE A 231 3.46 6.13 -16.74
C ILE A 231 4.76 6.55 -16.07
N VAL A 232 4.86 6.36 -14.76
CA VAL A 232 6.07 6.60 -13.97
C VAL A 232 6.60 5.25 -13.49
N VAL A 233 7.75 4.83 -14.02
CA VAL A 233 8.31 3.49 -13.76
C VAL A 233 9.50 3.60 -12.81
N ASP A 234 9.57 2.78 -11.75
CA ASP A 234 10.79 2.64 -10.94
C ASP A 234 11.88 1.94 -11.76
N VAL A 235 12.87 2.72 -12.19
CA VAL A 235 14.03 2.27 -12.95
C VAL A 235 15.19 2.01 -11.99
N GLY A 236 15.06 0.88 -11.29
CA GLY A 236 16.14 0.22 -10.56
C GLY A 236 17.02 -0.65 -11.48
N GLU A 237 17.74 -1.59 -10.88
CA GLU A 237 18.42 -2.67 -11.60
C GLU A 237 17.43 -3.81 -11.91
N GLY A 238 17.43 -4.33 -13.15
CA GLY A 238 16.60 -5.47 -13.56
C GLY A 238 15.37 -5.08 -14.38
N THR A 239 14.22 -5.68 -14.05
CA THR A 239 12.96 -5.64 -14.83
C THR A 239 12.44 -4.24 -15.09
N GLY A 240 12.58 -3.29 -14.14
CA GLY A 240 12.10 -1.91 -14.32
C GLY A 240 12.74 -1.15 -15.49
N GLY A 241 14.04 -1.38 -15.75
CA GLY A 241 14.72 -0.79 -16.90
C GLY A 241 14.22 -1.33 -18.24
N GLU A 242 13.98 -2.64 -18.31
CA GLU A 242 13.40 -3.31 -19.47
C GLU A 242 11.96 -2.84 -19.71
N THR A 243 11.13 -2.79 -18.66
CA THR A 243 9.77 -2.26 -18.71
C THR A 243 9.74 -0.85 -19.25
N TYR A 244 10.60 0.04 -18.74
CA TYR A 244 10.69 1.41 -19.23
C TYR A 244 11.05 1.46 -20.72
N ALA A 245 12.05 0.69 -21.15
CA ALA A 245 12.48 0.65 -22.55
C ALA A 245 11.33 0.16 -23.46
N HIS A 246 10.69 -0.95 -23.10
CA HIS A 246 9.55 -1.48 -23.86
C HIS A 246 8.40 -0.48 -23.96
N LEU A 247 8.02 0.16 -22.86
CA LEU A 247 6.95 1.15 -22.87
C LEU A 247 7.33 2.39 -23.70
N LYS A 248 8.58 2.86 -23.61
CA LYS A 248 9.07 4.02 -24.37
C LYS A 248 9.10 3.74 -25.88
N ASP A 249 9.45 2.53 -26.29
CA ASP A 249 9.49 2.13 -27.70
C ASP A 249 8.11 1.95 -28.32
N ASN A 250 7.11 1.55 -27.51
CA ASN A 250 5.74 1.28 -27.97
C ASN A 250 4.79 2.47 -27.84
N LEU A 251 5.14 3.49 -27.06
CA LEU A 251 4.29 4.66 -26.82
C LEU A 251 4.90 5.91 -27.42
N SER A 252 4.10 6.61 -28.22
CA SER A 252 4.48 7.93 -28.73
C SER A 252 4.27 8.99 -27.65
N ASP A 253 5.17 9.96 -27.57
CA ASP A 253 4.96 11.17 -26.78
C ASP A 253 3.99 12.10 -27.54
N ASP A 254 3.15 12.85 -26.82
CA ASP A 254 2.19 13.79 -27.44
C ASP A 254 2.84 15.13 -27.88
N GLY A 255 4.16 15.23 -27.71
CA GLY A 255 4.99 16.39 -28.01
C GLY A 255 5.11 17.41 -26.87
N THR A 256 4.26 17.32 -25.82
CA THR A 256 4.25 18.24 -24.67
C THR A 256 4.54 17.52 -23.35
N THR A 257 4.03 16.31 -23.20
CA THR A 257 4.20 15.46 -22.02
C THR A 257 4.72 14.09 -22.45
N PRO A 258 5.82 13.59 -21.86
CA PRO A 258 6.26 12.23 -22.11
C PRO A 258 5.21 11.22 -21.69
N SER A 259 4.94 10.22 -22.53
CA SER A 259 4.02 9.12 -22.18
C SER A 259 4.57 8.24 -21.07
N VAL A 260 5.90 8.19 -20.94
CA VAL A 260 6.63 7.36 -19.97
C VAL A 260 7.75 8.19 -19.33
N LEU A 261 7.81 8.19 -18.01
CA LEU A 261 8.83 8.83 -17.19
C LEU A 261 9.60 7.76 -16.43
N ARG A 262 10.93 7.92 -16.40
CA ARG A 262 11.80 7.14 -15.52
C ARG A 262 11.80 7.76 -14.13
N TYR A 263 11.61 6.94 -13.11
CA TYR A 263 11.84 7.32 -11.73
C TYR A 263 13.05 6.54 -11.21
N ARG A 264 14.04 7.24 -10.65
CA ARG A 264 15.19 6.62 -10.01
C ARG A 264 15.46 7.31 -8.69
N GLY A 265 15.00 6.71 -7.60
CA GLY A 265 14.97 7.35 -6.28
C GLY A 265 16.35 7.77 -5.74
N MET A 266 17.43 7.14 -6.20
CA MET A 266 18.80 7.42 -5.75
C MET A 266 19.44 8.63 -6.44
N ASP A 267 18.84 9.14 -7.52
CA ASP A 267 19.41 10.27 -8.26
C ASP A 267 19.38 11.55 -7.43
N LYS A 268 20.30 12.48 -7.74
CA LYS A 268 20.27 13.83 -7.18
C LYS A 268 19.08 14.60 -7.74
N THR A 269 18.54 15.51 -6.94
CA THR A 269 17.43 16.36 -7.34
C THR A 269 17.73 17.82 -7.02
N VAL A 270 17.16 18.71 -7.84
CA VAL A 270 17.16 20.17 -7.61
C VAL A 270 15.87 20.66 -6.97
N HIS A 271 14.93 19.75 -6.70
CA HIS A 271 13.65 20.05 -6.06
C HIS A 271 13.87 20.57 -4.65
N ARG A 272 12.91 21.36 -4.18
CA ARG A 272 12.88 21.98 -2.86
C ARG A 272 11.47 21.88 -2.29
N THR A 273 11.34 22.06 -0.97
CA THR A 273 10.03 22.11 -0.30
C THR A 273 9.14 23.20 -0.92
N ALA A 274 7.82 23.15 -0.66
CA ALA A 274 6.88 24.14 -1.18
C ALA A 274 7.30 25.60 -0.87
N GLU A 275 7.89 25.84 0.31
CA GLU A 275 8.40 27.14 0.75
C GLU A 275 9.78 27.49 0.19
N ARG A 276 10.39 26.56 -0.56
CA ARG A 276 11.71 26.66 -1.20
C ARG A 276 12.90 26.79 -0.24
N GLN A 277 12.70 26.54 1.05
CA GLN A 277 13.72 26.73 2.07
C GLN A 277 14.73 25.57 2.11
N LEU A 278 14.25 24.34 2.02
CA LEU A 278 15.07 23.14 2.13
C LEU A 278 15.14 22.38 0.81
N GLY A 279 16.30 21.79 0.53
CA GLY A 279 16.50 20.82 -0.56
C GLY A 279 16.39 19.38 -0.07
N PHE A 280 16.51 18.44 -0.99
CA PHE A 280 16.40 17.01 -0.72
C PHE A 280 17.69 16.27 -1.04
N PHE A 281 17.97 15.22 -0.25
CA PHE A 281 19.15 14.37 -0.43
C PHE A 281 19.14 13.63 -1.78
N ASN A 282 17.96 13.18 -2.22
CA ASN A 282 17.75 12.47 -3.48
C ASN A 282 16.30 12.61 -3.98
N VAL A 283 16.02 12.09 -5.19
CA VAL A 283 14.69 12.09 -5.80
C VAL A 283 13.65 11.40 -4.91
N ARG A 284 14.00 10.30 -4.23
CA ARG A 284 13.06 9.59 -3.33
C ARG A 284 12.60 10.47 -2.19
N ALA A 285 13.52 11.19 -1.55
CA ALA A 285 13.20 12.13 -0.48
C ALA A 285 12.29 13.26 -0.97
N ALA A 286 12.56 13.81 -2.17
CA ALA A 286 11.71 14.84 -2.78
C ALA A 286 10.30 14.31 -3.04
N ALA A 287 10.17 13.16 -3.70
CA ALA A 287 8.87 12.59 -4.06
C ALA A 287 7.99 12.31 -2.83
N TYR A 288 8.56 11.68 -1.80
CA TYR A 288 7.85 11.42 -0.55
C TYR A 288 7.47 12.71 0.19
N TRP A 289 8.33 13.73 0.16
CA TRP A 289 8.03 15.01 0.80
C TRP A 289 6.94 15.80 0.06
N GLU A 290 6.99 15.84 -1.26
CA GLU A 290 5.94 16.44 -2.09
C GLU A 290 4.59 15.73 -1.90
N PHE A 291 4.62 14.39 -1.73
CA PHE A 291 3.43 13.63 -1.43
C PHE A 291 2.91 13.89 0.00
N ARG A 292 3.82 14.01 0.98
CA ARG A 292 3.49 14.46 2.35
C ARG A 292 2.81 15.83 2.35
N GLU A 293 3.34 16.79 1.60
CA GLU A 293 2.74 18.12 1.47
C GLU A 293 1.36 18.04 0.82
N ALA A 294 1.18 17.20 -0.21
CA ALA A 294 -0.12 16.95 -0.81
C ALA A 294 -1.12 16.27 0.14
N LEU A 295 -0.66 15.46 1.09
CA LEU A 295 -1.50 14.85 2.13
C LEU A 295 -1.90 15.82 3.25
N ASN A 296 -1.22 16.96 3.40
CA ASN A 296 -1.47 17.89 4.50
C ASN A 296 -2.88 18.49 4.41
N PRO A 297 -3.79 18.21 5.37
CA PRO A 297 -5.15 18.76 5.35
C PRO A 297 -5.19 20.26 5.62
N GLY A 298 -4.16 20.82 6.26
CA GLY A 298 -4.05 22.25 6.55
C GLY A 298 -3.57 23.11 5.38
N GLN A 299 -3.27 22.52 4.22
CA GLN A 299 -2.90 23.30 3.04
C GLN A 299 -4.10 24.10 2.49
N GLN A 300 -3.81 25.18 1.73
CA GLN A 300 -4.86 25.98 1.12
C GLN A 300 -5.71 25.14 0.15
N GLY A 301 -7.01 25.04 0.42
CA GLY A 301 -7.93 24.19 -0.35
C GLY A 301 -8.08 22.76 0.18
N GLY A 302 -7.37 22.39 1.25
CA GLY A 302 -7.37 21.05 1.83
C GLY A 302 -6.54 20.05 1.01
N SER A 303 -6.35 18.84 1.55
CA SER A 303 -5.66 17.78 0.83
C SER A 303 -6.54 17.21 -0.30
N PRO A 304 -6.04 17.16 -1.55
CA PRO A 304 -6.76 16.53 -2.65
C PRO A 304 -6.65 15.00 -2.68
N ILE A 305 -5.77 14.40 -1.86
CA ILE A 305 -5.28 13.02 -2.04
C ILE A 305 -6.26 12.00 -1.47
N ALA A 306 -7.03 11.29 -2.28
CA ALA A 306 -7.92 10.23 -1.81
C ALA A 306 -7.29 8.85 -2.07
N LEU A 307 -7.08 8.06 -1.02
CA LEU A 307 -6.36 6.78 -1.07
C LEU A 307 -7.28 5.60 -0.79
N PRO A 308 -7.11 4.46 -1.49
CA PRO A 308 -7.86 3.26 -1.16
C PRO A 308 -7.55 2.79 0.27
N ASP A 309 -8.51 2.11 0.85
CA ASP A 309 -8.42 1.60 2.21
C ASP A 309 -7.60 0.31 2.26
N ASP A 310 -6.28 0.46 2.21
CA ASP A 310 -5.33 -0.64 2.17
C ASP A 310 -4.39 -0.59 3.41
N PRO A 311 -4.43 -1.60 4.30
CA PRO A 311 -3.55 -1.65 5.46
C PRO A 311 -2.05 -1.74 5.11
N ARG A 312 -1.67 -2.43 4.02
CA ARG A 312 -0.27 -2.49 3.58
C ARG A 312 0.20 -1.12 3.10
N LEU A 313 -0.64 -0.35 2.41
CA LEU A 313 -0.33 1.04 2.03
C LEU A 313 -0.06 1.92 3.26
N VAL A 314 -0.90 1.79 4.30
CA VAL A 314 -0.71 2.53 5.56
C VAL A 314 0.62 2.16 6.20
N ALA A 315 0.96 0.87 6.27
CA ALA A 315 2.26 0.41 6.76
C ALA A 315 3.43 0.99 5.94
N ASP A 316 3.34 0.98 4.61
CA ASP A 316 4.41 1.47 3.72
C ASP A 316 4.71 2.96 3.94
N LEU A 317 3.66 3.80 3.93
CA LEU A 317 3.81 5.25 4.00
C LEU A 317 4.29 5.74 5.38
N THR A 318 3.97 4.99 6.43
CA THR A 318 4.32 5.34 7.83
C THR A 318 5.64 4.73 8.29
N ALA A 319 6.14 3.69 7.62
CA ALA A 319 7.45 3.14 7.92
C ALA A 319 8.59 4.14 7.64
N VAL A 320 8.36 5.10 6.74
CA VAL A 320 9.36 6.09 6.30
C VAL A 320 9.54 7.18 7.36
N THR A 321 10.76 7.28 7.87
CA THR A 321 11.21 8.36 8.73
C THR A 321 12.13 9.32 8.00
N TRP A 322 12.36 10.51 8.56
CA TRP A 322 13.23 11.51 7.96
C TRP A 322 14.18 12.16 8.98
N GLU A 323 15.27 12.71 8.45
CA GLU A 323 16.25 13.51 9.17
C GLU A 323 16.68 14.71 8.34
N LEU A 324 17.05 15.82 9.00
CA LEU A 324 17.66 16.96 8.33
C LEU A 324 19.17 16.80 8.32
N THR A 325 19.76 16.76 7.13
CA THR A 325 21.21 16.68 6.93
C THR A 325 21.75 17.97 6.29
N PRO A 326 23.07 18.24 6.32
CA PRO A 326 23.67 19.35 5.58
C PRO A 326 23.38 19.31 4.06
N GLN A 327 23.12 18.12 3.52
CA GLN A 327 22.78 17.89 2.10
C GLN A 327 21.27 18.01 1.82
N GLY A 328 20.45 18.33 2.82
CA GLY A 328 19.00 18.46 2.72
C GLY A 328 18.23 17.41 3.52
N ILE A 329 16.92 17.38 3.31
CA ILE A 329 16.04 16.38 3.91
C ILE A 329 16.40 15.01 3.34
N LYS A 330 16.66 14.07 4.24
CA LYS A 330 16.96 12.68 3.91
C LYS A 330 15.91 11.79 4.57
N ILE A 331 15.43 10.81 3.83
CA ILE A 331 14.48 9.83 4.32
C ILE A 331 15.14 8.48 4.51
N LEU A 332 14.50 7.60 5.28
CA LEU A 332 14.92 6.22 5.48
C LEU A 332 15.11 5.53 4.12
N SER A 333 16.23 4.81 3.95
CA SER A 333 16.54 4.14 2.69
C SER A 333 15.57 2.99 2.41
N LYS A 334 15.33 2.64 1.13
CA LYS A 334 14.44 1.51 0.77
C LYS A 334 14.88 0.23 1.49
N LYS A 335 16.19 -0.04 1.59
CA LYS A 335 16.74 -1.18 2.34
C LYS A 335 16.33 -1.18 3.81
N LEU A 336 16.45 -0.05 4.51
CA LEU A 336 16.08 0.04 5.92
C LEU A 336 14.57 -0.01 6.13
N VAL A 337 13.77 0.50 5.19
CA VAL A 337 12.31 0.33 5.19
C VAL A 337 11.95 -1.16 5.03
N VAL A 338 12.61 -1.88 4.12
CA VAL A 338 12.44 -3.33 3.96
C VAL A 338 12.84 -4.08 5.23
N GLU A 339 13.95 -3.72 5.87
CA GLU A 339 14.35 -4.32 7.16
C GLU A 339 13.31 -4.03 8.25
N LYS A 340 12.66 -2.88 8.22
CA LYS A 340 11.62 -2.49 9.19
C LYS A 340 10.29 -3.23 8.95
N LEU A 341 9.90 -3.40 7.69
CA LEU A 341 8.62 -4.01 7.28
C LEU A 341 8.72 -5.52 7.01
N GLN A 342 9.92 -6.06 6.84
CA GLN A 342 10.21 -7.43 6.38
C GLN A 342 9.64 -7.78 4.99
N ARG A 343 9.29 -6.75 4.22
CA ARG A 343 8.81 -6.85 2.83
C ARG A 343 9.09 -5.54 2.10
N SER A 344 8.99 -5.54 0.78
CA SER A 344 9.08 -4.32 -0.01
C SER A 344 7.87 -3.39 0.20
N PRO A 345 8.05 -2.06 0.29
CA PRO A 345 6.97 -1.08 0.44
C PRO A 345 6.35 -0.69 -0.91
N ASP A 346 6.00 -1.70 -1.73
CA ASP A 346 5.69 -1.49 -3.17
C ASP A 346 4.45 -0.61 -3.39
N ARG A 347 3.44 -0.71 -2.51
CA ARG A 347 2.20 0.09 -2.62
C ARG A 347 2.46 1.55 -2.29
N GLY A 348 3.21 1.82 -1.22
CA GLY A 348 3.62 3.18 -0.85
C GLY A 348 4.48 3.82 -1.93
N ASP A 349 5.47 3.09 -2.45
CA ASP A 349 6.34 3.57 -3.53
C ASP A 349 5.57 3.87 -4.81
N ALA A 350 4.69 2.97 -5.25
CA ALA A 350 3.84 3.18 -6.43
C ALA A 350 2.94 4.42 -6.29
N VAL A 351 2.31 4.62 -5.14
CA VAL A 351 1.45 5.79 -4.87
C VAL A 351 2.23 7.10 -4.96
N VAL A 352 3.40 7.14 -4.30
CA VAL A 352 4.27 8.32 -4.29
C VAL A 352 4.79 8.62 -5.70
N MET A 353 5.22 7.59 -6.45
CA MET A 353 5.68 7.75 -7.82
C MET A 353 4.60 8.31 -8.74
N ALA A 354 3.36 7.80 -8.64
CA ALA A 354 2.24 8.29 -9.44
C ALA A 354 1.94 9.78 -9.19
N TRP A 355 2.31 10.32 -8.03
CA TRP A 355 2.17 11.74 -7.72
C TRP A 355 3.23 12.61 -8.40
N THR A 356 4.41 12.06 -8.72
CA THR A 356 5.51 12.84 -9.34
C THR A 356 5.28 13.19 -10.81
N GLY A 357 4.37 12.48 -11.49
CA GLY A 357 4.11 12.63 -12.92
C GLY A 357 2.63 12.77 -13.26
N GLY A 358 2.36 13.15 -14.51
CA GLY A 358 1.01 13.32 -15.05
C GLY A 358 0.32 14.63 -14.64
N PRO A 359 -0.74 15.01 -15.37
CA PRO A 359 -1.47 16.24 -15.12
C PRO A 359 -2.12 16.23 -13.71
N LYS A 360 -2.26 17.42 -13.13
CA LYS A 360 -2.95 17.68 -11.86
C LYS A 360 -3.97 18.80 -12.08
N SER A 361 -5.02 18.88 -11.29
CA SER A 361 -6.04 19.93 -11.42
C SER A 361 -5.42 21.33 -11.39
N ILE A 362 -4.40 21.53 -10.54
CA ILE A 362 -3.67 22.80 -10.45
C ILE A 362 -2.99 23.21 -11.76
N THR A 363 -2.64 22.26 -12.64
CA THR A 363 -2.00 22.53 -13.93
C THR A 363 -2.96 22.48 -15.12
N HIS A 364 -4.05 21.71 -15.09
CA HIS A 364 -4.88 21.42 -16.28
C HIS A 364 -6.41 21.56 -16.10
N ILE A 365 -6.91 22.21 -15.03
CA ILE A 365 -8.36 22.33 -14.77
C ILE A 365 -9.18 22.93 -15.93
N ASN A 366 -8.59 23.85 -16.71
CA ASN A 366 -9.25 24.48 -17.85
C ASN A 366 -9.38 23.53 -19.05
N GLU A 367 -8.38 22.67 -19.25
CA GLU A 367 -8.39 21.66 -20.31
C GLU A 367 -9.44 20.59 -20.01
N TRP A 368 -9.49 20.06 -18.78
CA TRP A 368 -10.48 19.05 -18.37
C TRP A 368 -11.93 19.51 -18.53
N ARG A 369 -12.24 20.77 -18.20
CA ARG A 369 -13.57 21.38 -18.39
C ARG A 369 -13.98 21.49 -19.86
N SER A 370 -13.03 21.73 -20.76
CA SER A 370 -13.31 21.80 -22.21
C SER A 370 -13.66 20.44 -22.81
N TYR A 371 -13.06 19.35 -22.30
CA TYR A 371 -13.35 17.98 -22.74
C TYR A 371 -14.73 17.49 -22.30
N GLN A 372 -15.17 17.86 -21.10
CA GLN A 372 -16.52 17.55 -20.58
C GLN A 372 -17.64 18.16 -21.44
N ARG A 373 -17.41 19.31 -22.09
CA ARG A 373 -18.40 19.94 -22.99
C ARG A 373 -18.45 19.32 -24.39
N ILE A 374 -17.40 18.65 -24.83
CA ILE A 374 -17.22 18.23 -26.24
C ILE A 374 -17.27 16.69 -26.38
N GLY A 375 -17.23 15.93 -25.28
CA GLY A 375 -17.32 14.46 -25.31
C GLY A 375 -16.13 13.78 -26.00
N LYS A 376 -14.99 14.48 -26.12
CA LYS A 376 -13.78 13.94 -26.76
C LYS A 376 -12.80 13.43 -25.72
N VAL A 377 -12.43 12.16 -25.86
CA VAL A 377 -11.23 11.55 -25.25
C VAL A 377 -10.00 12.25 -25.83
N PHE A 378 -8.95 12.43 -25.02
CA PHE A 378 -7.63 12.89 -25.46
C PHE A 378 -7.23 12.15 -26.75
N SER A 379 -7.31 12.87 -27.85
CA SER A 379 -6.93 12.41 -29.19
C SER A 379 -6.50 13.67 -29.92
N SER A 380 -5.21 13.96 -29.87
CA SER A 380 -4.58 14.98 -30.72
C SER A 380 -4.47 14.53 -32.19
N ARG A 381 -5.13 13.44 -32.59
CA ARG A 381 -5.16 13.02 -33.99
C ARG A 381 -5.81 14.10 -34.85
N ARG A 382 -4.96 14.79 -35.63
CA ARG A 382 -5.34 15.30 -36.95
C ARG A 382 -6.19 14.22 -37.62
N ASN A 383 -7.41 14.58 -38.00
CA ASN A 383 -8.25 13.72 -38.83
C ASN A 383 -7.40 13.21 -40.01
N PRO A 384 -7.43 11.91 -40.33
CA PRO A 384 -6.73 11.40 -41.50
C PRO A 384 -7.21 12.15 -42.74
N GLN A 385 -6.32 12.90 -43.38
CA GLN A 385 -6.60 13.50 -44.69
C GLN A 385 -6.53 12.40 -45.75
N VAL A 386 -7.66 12.14 -46.39
CA VAL A 386 -7.72 11.30 -47.60
C VAL A 386 -6.99 12.04 -48.70
N ASN A 387 -5.85 11.51 -49.14
CA ASN A 387 -5.10 12.03 -50.27
C ASN A 387 -5.85 11.65 -51.57
N MET A 388 -6.80 12.49 -51.96
CA MET A 388 -7.49 12.38 -53.24
C MET A 388 -6.50 12.75 -54.34
N GLY A 389 -5.85 11.74 -54.93
CA GLY A 389 -4.85 11.91 -55.99
C GLY A 389 -5.26 12.86 -57.11
N HIS A 390 -4.27 13.32 -57.88
CA HIS A 390 -4.43 14.41 -58.86
C HIS A 390 -5.60 14.17 -59.81
N ARG A 391 -6.54 15.12 -59.84
CA ARG A 391 -7.61 15.20 -60.84
C ARG A 391 -6.97 15.36 -62.22
N ARG A 392 -7.08 14.34 -63.08
CA ARG A 392 -6.81 14.48 -64.52
C ARG A 392 -7.78 15.52 -65.08
N ARG A 393 -7.22 16.49 -65.82
CA ARG A 393 -7.94 17.56 -66.50
C ARG A 393 -8.83 17.01 -67.61
#